data_AF-A0A959CZT2-F1
#
_entry.id   AF-A0A959CZT2-F1
#
_cell.length_a   1.000
_cell.length_b   1.000
_cell.length_c   1.000
_cell.angle_alpha   90.00
_cell.angle_beta   90.00
_cell.angle_gamma   90.00
#
_symmetry.space_group_name_H-M   'P 1'
#
loop_
_entity.id
_entity.type
_entity.pdbx_description
1 polymer ?
#
loop_
_entity_poly.entity_id
_entity_poly.type
_entity_poly.pdbx_seq_one_letter_code
_entity_poly.pdbx_strand_id
1 'polypeptide(L)'
;MKPLFLALLFTFTVPILATAQDETMKKDSTEPVLPYRQIPDYPDAYSAGTVAARLIDGLGFRYYWATEGLREEDLQFQPSEEARTSRETLDHIYGLSLLIARAPRGEANLQPSTEEELSFEELRRKTLENFREAGELLRASRDEEIARYNIIFQRGEEVAEFPF
;
A
#
# COMPACT_ATOMS: atom_id res chain seq x y z
N MET A 1 -64.56 -28.66 34.28
CA MET A 1 -63.63 -29.79 34.07
C MET A 1 -62.22 -29.21 33.87
N LYS A 2 -61.34 -29.38 34.86
CA LYS A 2 -59.85 -29.28 34.78
C LYS A 2 -59.32 -30.65 34.31
N PRO A 3 -58.11 -30.84 33.74
CA PRO A 3 -56.80 -30.35 34.24
C PRO A 3 -55.92 -29.67 33.16
N LEU A 4 -55.06 -28.70 33.49
CA LEU A 4 -53.78 -28.78 34.25
C LEU A 4 -52.65 -29.43 33.42
N PHE A 5 -51.59 -28.66 33.13
CA PHE A 5 -50.14 -28.97 33.16
C PHE A 5 -49.44 -27.88 32.31
N LEU A 6 -48.97 -26.77 32.89
CA LEU A 6 -47.71 -26.67 33.65
C LEU A 6 -46.51 -27.25 32.88
N ALA A 7 -45.84 -26.42 32.09
CA ALA A 7 -44.45 -26.64 31.72
C ALA A 7 -43.73 -25.29 31.55
N LEU A 8 -42.88 -25.01 32.54
CA LEU A 8 -41.62 -24.28 32.46
C LEU A 8 -41.62 -22.78 32.08
N LEU A 9 -41.71 -21.97 33.13
CA LEU A 9 -41.07 -20.68 33.27
C LEU A 9 -39.55 -20.92 33.40
N PHE A 10 -38.74 -20.66 32.37
CA PHE A 10 -37.33 -20.21 32.47
C PHE A 10 -36.67 -20.12 31.07
N THR A 11 -36.66 -18.93 30.47
CA THR A 11 -35.49 -18.46 29.70
C THR A 11 -35.43 -16.94 29.79
N PHE A 12 -34.57 -16.50 30.69
CA PHE A 12 -34.10 -15.14 30.88
C PHE A 12 -33.22 -14.73 29.66
N THR A 13 -33.27 -13.43 29.33
CA THR A 13 -32.23 -12.59 28.66
C THR A 13 -31.91 -12.72 27.15
N VAL A 14 -32.56 -11.85 26.35
CA VAL A 14 -32.02 -10.75 25.48
C VAL A 14 -30.48 -10.72 25.29
N PRO A 15 -29.93 -10.57 24.06
CA PRO A 15 -30.00 -9.35 23.24
C PRO A 15 -30.38 -9.58 21.77
N ILE A 16 -31.35 -8.88 21.16
CA ILE A 16 -31.32 -7.48 20.72
C ILE A 16 -29.89 -6.91 20.57
N LEU A 17 -29.11 -7.47 19.66
CA LEU A 17 -27.98 -6.78 19.01
C LEU A 17 -27.51 -7.55 17.76
N ALA A 18 -28.34 -7.67 16.73
CA ALA A 18 -27.97 -8.41 15.51
C ALA A 18 -28.52 -7.83 14.19
N THR A 19 -28.82 -6.53 14.16
CA THR A 19 -29.11 -5.81 12.91
C THR A 19 -28.50 -4.41 12.96
N ALA A 20 -27.17 -4.34 12.94
CA ALA A 20 -26.44 -3.07 12.77
C ALA A 20 -25.32 -3.17 11.71
N GLN A 21 -25.44 -4.14 10.79
CA GLN A 21 -24.54 -4.25 9.65
C GLN A 21 -25.34 -4.67 8.41
N ASP A 22 -26.24 -3.79 7.97
CA ASP A 22 -26.63 -3.78 6.55
C ASP A 22 -27.07 -2.37 6.15
N GLU A 23 -26.14 -1.42 6.22
CA GLU A 23 -26.17 -0.28 5.32
C GLU A 23 -24.99 -0.42 4.38
N THR A 24 -25.23 -1.11 3.26
CA THR A 24 -24.41 -0.97 2.05
C THR A 24 -24.39 0.50 1.66
N MET A 25 -23.32 1.20 2.07
CA MET A 25 -23.00 2.53 1.59
C MET A 25 -22.70 2.44 0.09
N LYS A 26 -23.72 2.71 -0.73
CA LYS A 26 -23.55 3.09 -2.13
C LYS A 26 -22.80 4.43 -2.15
N LYS A 27 -21.48 4.36 -2.09
CA LYS A 27 -20.62 5.49 -2.45
C LYS A 27 -20.60 5.54 -3.98
N ASP A 28 -21.31 6.51 -4.54
CA ASP A 28 -21.16 6.92 -5.91
C ASP A 28 -19.72 7.43 -6.06
N SER A 29 -18.82 6.61 -6.62
CA SER A 29 -17.39 6.92 -6.69
C SER A 29 -16.94 7.03 -8.14
N THR A 30 -16.97 8.24 -8.66
CA THR A 30 -16.14 8.67 -9.80
C THR A 30 -14.65 8.78 -9.45
N GLU A 31 -14.26 8.52 -8.20
CA GLU A 31 -12.85 8.46 -7.78
C GLU A 31 -12.24 7.09 -8.08
N PRO A 32 -11.05 7.03 -8.71
CA PRO A 32 -10.37 5.76 -8.98
C PRO A 32 -10.05 5.04 -7.66
N VAL A 33 -10.34 3.75 -7.61
CA VAL A 33 -10.01 2.91 -6.46
C VAL A 33 -8.50 2.71 -6.41
N LEU A 34 -7.83 3.36 -5.47
CA LEU A 34 -6.39 3.20 -5.25
C LEU A 34 -6.07 1.79 -4.73
N PRO A 35 -4.92 1.20 -5.11
CA PRO A 35 -4.53 -0.12 -4.62
C PRO A 35 -4.18 -0.08 -3.13
N TYR A 36 -4.10 -1.26 -2.52
CA TYR A 36 -3.69 -1.46 -1.13
C TYR A 36 -4.61 -0.94 -0.02
N ARG A 37 -5.88 -0.63 -0.33
CA ARG A 37 -6.91 -0.51 0.73
C ARG A 37 -6.98 -1.78 1.60
N GLN A 38 -6.74 -2.93 0.99
CA GLN A 38 -6.57 -4.21 1.66
C GLN A 38 -5.28 -4.86 1.16
N ILE A 39 -4.69 -5.72 1.98
CA ILE A 39 -3.52 -6.49 1.58
C ILE A 39 -3.99 -7.60 0.61
N PRO A 40 -3.32 -7.82 -0.54
CA PRO A 40 -3.65 -8.91 -1.44
C PRO A 40 -3.53 -10.30 -0.78
N ASP A 41 -4.19 -11.28 -1.38
CA ASP A 41 -4.10 -12.68 -0.95
C ASP A 41 -2.66 -13.19 -0.97
N TYR A 42 -2.42 -14.18 -0.11
CA TYR A 42 -1.13 -14.82 0.00
C TYR A 42 -0.80 -15.58 -1.30
N PRO A 43 0.45 -15.51 -1.78
CA PRO A 43 0.88 -16.32 -2.91
C PRO A 43 0.90 -17.81 -2.51
N ASP A 44 0.48 -18.69 -3.41
CA ASP A 44 0.46 -20.14 -3.18
C ASP A 44 1.87 -20.74 -3.10
N ALA A 45 2.84 -20.12 -3.77
CA ALA A 45 4.22 -20.56 -3.85
C ALA A 45 5.15 -19.72 -2.96
N TYR A 46 6.14 -20.38 -2.37
CA TYR A 46 7.21 -19.75 -1.60
C TYR A 46 8.48 -19.62 -2.44
N SER A 47 8.91 -18.39 -2.71
CA SER A 47 10.11 -18.06 -3.48
C SER A 47 10.70 -16.73 -2.96
N ALA A 48 11.90 -16.36 -3.41
CA ALA A 48 12.47 -15.05 -3.07
C ALA A 48 11.53 -13.91 -3.52
N GLY A 49 10.89 -14.10 -4.68
CA GLY A 49 9.95 -13.14 -5.28
C GLY A 49 8.69 -12.96 -4.50
N THR A 50 8.08 -14.07 -4.07
CA THR A 50 6.84 -13.99 -3.30
C THR A 50 7.06 -13.43 -1.90
N VAL A 51 8.24 -13.65 -1.29
CA VAL A 51 8.64 -12.98 -0.03
C VAL A 51 8.84 -11.48 -0.24
N ALA A 52 9.61 -11.07 -1.26
CA ALA A 52 9.84 -9.66 -1.56
C ALA A 52 8.54 -8.93 -1.90
N ALA A 53 7.69 -9.52 -2.75
CA ALA A 53 6.36 -9.00 -3.08
C ALA A 53 5.50 -8.84 -1.82
N ARG A 54 5.57 -9.78 -0.87
CA ARG A 54 4.80 -9.67 0.38
C ARG A 54 5.26 -8.52 1.28
N LEU A 55 6.56 -8.22 1.29
CA LEU A 55 7.10 -7.06 2.00
C LEU A 55 6.58 -5.76 1.38
N ILE A 56 6.59 -5.68 0.04
CA ILE A 56 6.06 -4.53 -0.70
C ILE A 56 4.55 -4.37 -0.47
N ASP A 57 3.77 -5.45 -0.49
CA ASP A 57 2.34 -5.39 -0.21
C ASP A 57 2.05 -4.82 1.17
N GLY A 58 2.84 -5.21 2.17
CA GLY A 58 2.75 -4.67 3.52
C GLY A 58 3.15 -3.19 3.59
N LEU A 59 4.12 -2.76 2.80
CA LEU A 59 4.53 -1.36 2.68
C LEU A 59 3.42 -0.53 2.03
N GLY A 60 2.88 -0.99 0.90
CA GLY A 60 1.79 -0.35 0.17
C GLY A 60 0.53 -0.20 1.03
N PHE A 61 0.15 -1.23 1.79
CA PHE A 61 -0.98 -1.15 2.73
C PHE A 61 -0.77 -0.12 3.83
N ARG A 62 0.41 -0.11 4.47
CA ARG A 62 0.70 0.89 5.51
C ARG A 62 0.73 2.30 4.94
N TYR A 63 1.30 2.48 3.75
CA TYR A 63 1.33 3.77 3.06
C TYR A 63 -0.08 4.24 2.69
N TYR A 64 -0.95 3.36 2.18
CA TYR A 64 -2.35 3.70 1.86
C TYR A 64 -3.04 4.35 3.06
N TRP A 65 -2.97 3.72 4.23
CA TRP A 65 -3.66 4.17 5.43
C TRP A 65 -2.95 5.33 6.13
N ALA A 66 -1.61 5.36 6.11
CA ALA A 66 -0.86 6.49 6.68
C ALA A 66 -1.08 7.80 5.91
N THR A 67 -1.45 7.72 4.63
CA THR A 67 -1.69 8.88 3.76
C THR A 67 -3.17 9.17 3.52
N GLU A 68 -4.08 8.34 4.05
CA GLU A 68 -5.51 8.57 3.84
C GLU A 68 -5.99 9.76 4.68
N GLY A 69 -6.55 10.77 4.01
CA GLY A 69 -7.16 11.91 4.67
C GLY A 69 -6.17 12.93 5.25
N LEU A 70 -4.90 12.87 4.89
CA LEU A 70 -3.95 13.94 5.23
C LEU A 70 -4.41 15.26 4.59
N ARG A 71 -4.42 16.31 5.40
CA ARG A 71 -4.76 17.68 5.00
C ARG A 71 -3.48 18.49 4.79
N GLU A 72 -3.64 19.70 4.25
CA GLU A 72 -2.51 20.59 4.01
C GLU A 72 -1.71 20.87 5.30
N GLU A 73 -2.38 21.09 6.45
CA GLU A 73 -1.66 21.30 7.72
C GLU A 73 -0.86 20.06 8.17
N ASP A 74 -1.31 18.85 7.82
CA ASP A 74 -0.64 17.60 8.16
C ASP A 74 0.58 17.39 7.25
N LEU A 75 0.47 17.79 5.97
CA LEU A 75 1.55 17.79 4.99
C LEU A 75 2.67 18.79 5.35
N GLN A 76 2.30 19.97 5.86
CA GLN A 76 3.25 20.99 6.29
C GLN A 76 3.82 20.76 7.70
N PHE A 77 3.36 19.75 8.43
CA PHE A 77 3.87 19.44 9.75
C PHE A 77 5.37 19.11 9.71
N GLN A 78 6.13 19.76 10.58
CA GLN A 78 7.58 19.61 10.71
C GLN A 78 7.93 19.39 12.20
N PRO A 79 8.47 18.22 12.59
CA PRO A 79 8.74 17.91 14.00
C PRO A 79 9.81 18.79 14.66
N SER A 80 10.79 19.27 13.89
CA SER A 80 11.88 20.15 14.32
C SER A 80 12.46 20.89 13.11
N GLU A 81 13.19 21.99 13.33
CA GLU A 81 13.78 22.81 12.24
C GLU A 81 14.72 22.01 11.30
N GLU A 82 15.36 20.97 11.80
CA GLU A 82 16.28 20.11 11.04
C GLU A 82 15.56 18.93 10.34
N ALA A 83 14.30 18.66 10.69
CA ALA A 83 13.53 17.54 10.15
C ALA A 83 12.84 17.92 8.84
N ARG A 84 12.53 16.91 8.01
CA ARG A 84 11.65 17.07 6.84
C ARG A 84 10.22 17.35 7.28
N THR A 85 9.49 18.09 6.46
CA THR A 85 8.03 18.10 6.52
C THR A 85 7.46 16.72 6.16
N SER A 86 6.20 16.47 6.53
CA SER A 86 5.49 15.27 6.06
C SER A 86 5.47 15.21 4.54
N ARG A 87 5.26 16.36 3.85
CA ARG A 87 5.26 16.44 2.39
C ARG A 87 6.60 16.01 1.79
N GLU A 88 7.71 16.59 2.24
CA GLU A 88 9.07 16.24 1.78
C GLU A 88 9.40 14.76 2.03
N THR A 89 8.87 14.20 3.13
CA THR A 89 9.02 12.78 3.44
C THR A 89 8.25 11.91 2.44
N LEU A 90 7.04 12.32 2.05
CA LEU A 90 6.23 11.63 1.03
C LEU A 90 6.84 11.76 -0.37
N ASP A 91 7.41 12.91 -0.73
CA ASP A 91 8.18 13.10 -1.97
C ASP A 91 9.39 12.14 -2.01
N HIS A 92 10.09 12.01 -0.89
CA HIS A 92 11.20 11.06 -0.78
C HIS A 92 10.75 9.60 -0.93
N ILE A 93 9.64 9.22 -0.29
CA ILE A 93 9.07 7.87 -0.40
C ILE A 93 8.61 7.59 -1.85
N TYR A 94 8.02 8.57 -2.53
CA TYR A 94 7.66 8.46 -3.94
C TYR A 94 8.90 8.16 -4.79
N GLY A 95 9.99 8.91 -4.58
CA GLY A 95 11.29 8.62 -5.20
C GLY A 95 11.72 7.17 -4.99
N LEU A 96 11.74 6.70 -3.74
CA LEU A 96 12.09 5.31 -3.40
C LEU A 96 11.16 4.28 -4.05
N SER A 97 9.86 4.57 -4.18
CA SER A 97 8.92 3.68 -4.86
C SER A 97 9.25 3.49 -6.35
N LEU A 98 9.75 4.53 -7.02
CA LEU A 98 10.24 4.42 -8.40
C LEU A 98 11.47 3.51 -8.48
N LEU A 99 12.41 3.63 -7.53
CA LEU A 99 13.60 2.77 -7.47
C LEU A 99 13.18 1.29 -7.37
N ILE A 100 12.24 1.00 -6.46
CA ILE A 100 11.71 -0.35 -6.24
C ILE A 100 11.01 -0.89 -7.50
N ALA A 101 10.18 -0.08 -8.17
CA ALA A 101 9.46 -0.50 -9.37
C ALA A 101 10.34 -0.63 -10.63
N ARG A 102 11.45 0.11 -10.70
CA ARG A 102 12.38 0.08 -11.84
C ARG A 102 13.34 -1.10 -11.82
N ALA A 103 13.74 -1.59 -10.64
CA ALA A 103 14.71 -2.68 -10.54
C ALA A 103 14.26 -3.97 -11.26
N PRO A 104 13.01 -4.46 -11.09
CA PRO A 104 12.53 -5.63 -11.85
C PRO A 104 12.40 -5.37 -13.37
N ARG A 105 12.31 -4.10 -13.78
CA ARG A 105 12.25 -3.69 -15.20
C ARG A 105 13.65 -3.51 -15.83
N GLY A 106 14.71 -3.52 -15.01
CA GLY A 106 16.07 -3.20 -15.47
C GLY A 106 16.21 -1.76 -15.95
N GLU A 107 15.38 -0.84 -15.44
CA GLU A 107 15.40 0.57 -15.82
C GLU A 107 16.30 1.40 -14.91
N ALA A 108 17.03 2.35 -15.51
CA ALA A 108 17.90 3.26 -14.77
C ALA A 108 17.12 4.38 -14.06
N ASN A 109 17.57 4.75 -12.86
CA ASN A 109 17.16 5.94 -12.14
C ASN A 109 18.06 7.11 -12.57
N LEU A 110 17.53 7.97 -13.43
CA LEU A 110 18.25 9.15 -13.93
C LEU A 110 18.47 10.18 -12.81
N GLN A 111 19.67 10.76 -12.77
CA GLN A 111 20.04 11.77 -11.79
C GLN A 111 20.69 13.02 -12.45
N PRO A 112 20.21 14.25 -12.18
CA PRO A 112 19.08 14.58 -11.31
C PRO A 112 17.76 14.06 -11.88
N SER A 113 16.87 13.61 -11.00
CA SER A 113 15.51 13.25 -11.37
C SER A 113 14.82 14.46 -12.00
N THR A 114 14.06 14.25 -13.08
CA THR A 114 13.04 15.22 -13.47
C THR A 114 11.92 15.11 -12.44
N GLU A 115 12.08 15.81 -11.32
CA GLU A 115 11.02 15.89 -10.31
C GLU A 115 9.88 16.69 -10.92
N GLU A 116 8.88 15.96 -11.42
CA GLU A 116 7.58 16.54 -11.74
C GLU A 116 6.98 17.01 -10.43
N GLU A 117 6.58 18.28 -10.36
CA GLU A 117 5.89 18.81 -9.20
C GLU A 117 4.47 18.23 -9.16
N LEU A 118 4.29 17.18 -8.37
CA LEU A 118 3.03 16.47 -8.24
C LEU A 118 2.13 17.13 -7.19
N SER A 119 0.82 17.12 -7.44
CA SER A 119 -0.14 17.29 -6.35
C SER A 119 -0.02 16.15 -5.34
N PHE A 120 -0.51 16.35 -4.11
CA PHE A 120 -0.50 15.31 -3.09
C PHE A 120 -1.28 14.07 -3.55
N GLU A 121 -2.43 14.27 -4.20
CA GLU A 121 -3.29 13.20 -4.71
C GLU A 121 -2.59 12.37 -5.78
N GLU A 122 -1.89 13.02 -6.72
CA GLU A 122 -1.12 12.35 -7.76
C GLU A 122 0.08 11.60 -7.18
N LEU A 123 0.80 12.22 -6.26
CA LEU A 123 1.94 11.60 -5.59
C LEU A 123 1.51 10.35 -4.83
N ARG A 124 0.42 10.44 -4.06
CA ARG A 124 -0.14 9.33 -3.31
C ARG A 124 -0.55 8.20 -4.25
N ARG A 125 -1.26 8.51 -5.34
CA ARG A 125 -1.70 7.54 -6.34
C ARG A 125 -0.51 6.85 -7.01
N LYS A 126 0.43 7.62 -7.56
CA LYS A 126 1.60 7.08 -8.27
C LYS A 126 2.48 6.22 -7.35
N THR A 127 2.67 6.62 -6.08
CA THR A 127 3.41 5.82 -5.10
C THR A 127 2.77 4.46 -4.86
N LEU A 128 1.45 4.44 -4.66
CA LEU A 128 0.68 3.20 -4.48
C LEU A 128 0.69 2.30 -5.72
N GLU A 129 0.63 2.90 -6.92
CA GLU A 129 0.76 2.17 -8.19
C GLU A 129 2.15 1.57 -8.39
N ASN A 130 3.22 2.31 -8.05
CA ASN A 130 4.58 1.80 -8.11
C ASN A 130 4.77 0.59 -7.20
N PHE A 131 4.23 0.63 -5.97
CA PHE A 131 4.26 -0.53 -5.07
C PHE A 131 3.49 -1.71 -5.66
N ARG A 132 2.32 -1.48 -6.28
CA ARG A 132 1.52 -2.54 -6.88
C ARG A 132 2.29 -3.20 -8.02
N GLU A 133 2.81 -2.40 -8.94
CA GLU A 133 3.60 -2.86 -10.07
C GLU A 133 4.81 -3.67 -9.60
N ALA A 134 5.58 -3.16 -8.63
CA ALA A 134 6.72 -3.87 -8.09
C ALA A 134 6.33 -5.21 -7.46
N GLY A 135 5.24 -5.24 -6.67
CA GLY A 135 4.73 -6.46 -6.06
C GLY A 135 4.26 -7.50 -7.08
N GLU A 136 3.61 -7.05 -8.17
CA GLU A 136 3.18 -7.90 -9.29
C GLU A 136 4.38 -8.48 -10.04
N LEU A 137 5.37 -7.65 -10.38
CA LEU A 137 6.58 -8.08 -11.08
C LEU A 137 7.36 -9.11 -10.25
N LEU A 138 7.65 -8.81 -8.98
CA LEU A 138 8.41 -9.71 -8.09
C LEU A 138 7.69 -11.03 -7.84
N ARG A 139 6.36 -11.03 -7.73
CA ARG A 139 5.57 -12.25 -7.55
C ARG A 139 5.63 -13.15 -8.78
N ALA A 140 5.73 -12.57 -9.98
CA ALA A 140 5.84 -13.30 -11.24
C ALA A 140 7.27 -13.76 -11.56
N SER A 141 8.29 -13.20 -10.90
CA SER A 141 9.70 -13.51 -11.13
C SER A 141 10.08 -14.90 -10.62
N ARG A 142 11.01 -15.54 -11.35
CA ARG A 142 11.74 -16.72 -10.87
C ARG A 142 12.92 -16.30 -9.99
N ASP A 143 13.39 -17.21 -9.15
CA ASP A 143 14.51 -16.93 -8.24
C ASP A 143 15.79 -16.52 -9.00
N GLU A 144 16.05 -17.10 -10.17
CA GLU A 144 17.21 -16.74 -11.01
C GLU A 144 17.06 -15.36 -11.68
N GLU A 145 15.86 -14.83 -11.80
CA GLU A 145 15.61 -13.47 -12.32
C GLU A 145 15.85 -12.44 -11.22
N ILE A 146 15.37 -12.70 -10.00
CA ILE A 146 15.55 -11.82 -8.85
C ILE A 146 17.03 -11.65 -8.53
N ALA A 147 17.80 -12.74 -8.57
CA ALA A 147 19.24 -12.70 -8.35
C ALA A 147 20.01 -11.81 -9.36
N ARG A 148 19.36 -11.39 -10.45
CA ARG A 148 19.92 -10.51 -11.49
C ARG A 148 19.29 -9.12 -11.51
N TYR A 149 18.29 -8.84 -10.68
CA TYR A 149 17.74 -7.51 -10.57
C TYR A 149 18.74 -6.57 -9.89
N ASN A 150 18.93 -5.41 -10.50
CA ASN A 150 19.82 -4.37 -10.01
C ASN A 150 19.04 -3.07 -9.86
N ILE A 151 19.38 -2.31 -8.82
CA ILE A 151 19.07 -0.89 -8.73
C ILE A 151 20.16 -0.16 -9.51
N ILE A 152 19.76 0.43 -10.63
CA ILE A 152 20.66 1.13 -11.55
C ILE A 152 20.48 2.64 -11.34
N PHE A 153 21.57 3.35 -11.07
CA PHE A 153 21.64 4.80 -11.03
C PHE A 153 22.44 5.29 -12.24
N GLN A 154 21.93 6.30 -12.94
CA GLN A 154 22.60 6.86 -14.09
C GLN A 154 22.70 8.38 -13.99
N ARG A 155 23.94 8.91 -14.12
CA ARG A 155 24.26 10.33 -14.11
C ARG A 155 25.02 10.69 -15.39
N GLY A 156 24.30 11.12 -16.42
CA GLY A 156 24.88 11.30 -17.75
C GLY A 156 25.37 9.96 -18.31
N GLU A 157 26.69 9.85 -18.53
CA GLU A 157 27.33 8.61 -18.99
C GLU A 157 27.76 7.67 -17.85
N GLU A 158 27.76 8.15 -16.60
CA GLU A 158 28.14 7.34 -15.44
C GLU A 158 26.99 6.45 -15.00
N VAL A 159 27.26 5.15 -14.83
CA VAL A 159 26.29 4.15 -14.35
C VAL A 159 26.85 3.49 -13.09
N ALA A 160 26.03 3.41 -12.05
CA ALA A 160 26.29 2.66 -10.83
C ALA A 160 25.17 1.63 -10.62
N GLU A 161 25.55 0.39 -10.34
CA GLU A 161 24.61 -0.72 -10.14
C GLU A 161 24.80 -1.35 -8.76
N PHE A 162 23.69 -1.64 -8.11
CA PHE A 162 23.65 -2.36 -6.84
C PHE A 162 22.68 -3.53 -6.95
N PRO A 163 22.97 -4.68 -6.33
CA PRO A 163 22.02 -5.78 -6.30
C PRO A 163 20.73 -5.35 -5.58
N PHE A 164 19.60 -5.81 -6.11
CA PHE A 164 18.28 -5.62 -5.52
C PHE A 164 18.11 -6.43 -4.21
#